data_AF-A0A7K2S3I5-F1
#
_entry.id   AF-A0A7K2S3I5-F1
#
_cell.length_a   1.000
_cell.length_b   1.000
_cell.length_c   1.000
_cell.angle_alpha   90.00
_cell.angle_beta   90.00
_cell.angle_gamma   90.00
#
_symmetry.space_group_name_H-M   'P 1'
#
loop_
_entity.id
_entity.type
_entity.pdbx_description
1 polymer ?
#
loop_
_entity_poly.entity_id
_entity_poly.type
_entity_poly.pdbx_seq_one_letter_code
_entity_poly.pdbx_strand_id
1 'polypeptide(L)'
;MENSIPRGRWLNDDIFREQVREVAPLRFGSWSLSDFEHTTSALGWELREPKEIGDRVWRRFTARKGPRGGYGTVVSAASAPEQVRKLNVRVVDLPAEDRATAADLVRAAWWVAEDELGPPTTWGGDSGPWMSWRLPGVRLLVHTHDGGEVSLELLPPDAGTDAAGSGYSRGRWRAADRSALPVAPAGPHTPGTTWADVEKRLSETLRSLDGDTPFLPGRFILHLGSAADPRRFVQCWSQDRGLVVEATGYLHQPGAADPARLTGNGWDGSRPVWQRRFPGAGDDPARAATGARMLVEELRHLGVGLADLSYDGTMTGRGRGFHLDLPDLGIPRVHRDPAV
;
A
#
# COMPACT_ATOMS: atom_id res chain seq x y z
N MET A 1 1.47 -29.69 23.47
CA MET A 1 1.65 -30.03 22.04
C MET A 1 1.98 -28.73 21.33
N GLU A 2 3.25 -28.50 21.03
CA GLU A 2 3.64 -27.36 20.19
C GLU A 2 2.98 -27.54 18.82
N ASN A 3 2.08 -26.64 18.45
CA ASN A 3 1.54 -26.55 17.10
C ASN A 3 2.67 -26.05 16.19
N SER A 4 3.57 -26.93 15.76
CA SER A 4 4.52 -26.62 14.71
C SER A 4 3.76 -26.55 13.38
N ILE A 5 3.23 -25.37 13.10
CA ILE A 5 2.66 -25.03 11.81
C ILE A 5 3.78 -25.23 10.76
N PRO A 6 3.55 -26.01 9.68
CA PRO A 6 4.51 -26.08 8.59
C PRO A 6 4.72 -24.66 8.05
N ARG A 7 5.94 -24.12 8.22
CA ARG A 7 6.30 -22.80 7.70
C ARG A 7 6.02 -22.79 6.21
N GLY A 8 5.10 -21.94 5.76
CA GLY A 8 4.79 -21.77 4.35
C GLY A 8 6.10 -21.56 3.60
N ARG A 9 6.41 -22.47 2.68
CA ARG A 9 7.70 -22.54 2.02
C ARG A 9 7.50 -22.10 0.58
N TRP A 10 7.30 -20.79 0.38
CA TRP A 10 7.65 -20.19 -0.90
C TRP A 10 9.18 -20.26 -1.04
N LEU A 11 9.65 -21.40 -1.53
CA LEU A 11 11.08 -21.68 -1.73
C LEU A 11 11.54 -21.25 -3.13
N ASN A 12 10.60 -21.12 -4.08
CA ASN A 12 10.84 -20.78 -5.48
C ASN A 12 9.56 -20.21 -6.13
N ASP A 13 9.72 -19.30 -7.07
CA ASP A 13 8.70 -18.65 -7.90
C ASP A 13 7.73 -19.64 -8.56
N ASP A 14 8.20 -20.81 -9.01
CA ASP A 14 7.33 -21.82 -9.62
C ASP A 14 6.24 -22.33 -8.67
N ILE A 15 6.55 -22.44 -7.37
CA ILE A 15 5.59 -22.87 -6.36
C ILE A 15 4.50 -21.81 -6.18
N PHE A 16 4.90 -20.53 -6.13
CA PHE A 16 3.95 -19.43 -6.03
C PHE A 16 3.14 -19.27 -7.33
N ARG A 17 3.72 -19.57 -8.49
CA ARG A 17 3.03 -19.56 -9.78
C ARG A 17 1.91 -20.59 -9.83
N GLU A 18 2.21 -21.83 -9.44
CA GLU A 18 1.19 -22.88 -9.32
C GLU A 18 0.10 -22.48 -8.32
N GLN A 19 0.48 -21.89 -7.18
CA GLN A 19 -0.44 -21.39 -6.17
C GLN A 19 -1.43 -20.35 -6.74
N VAL A 20 -0.93 -19.40 -7.54
CA VAL A 20 -1.77 -18.41 -8.23
C VAL A 20 -2.70 -19.10 -9.22
N ARG A 21 -2.20 -20.04 -10.04
CA ARG A 21 -3.01 -20.79 -11.02
C ARG A 21 -4.13 -21.63 -10.39
N GLU A 22 -3.94 -22.11 -9.17
CA GLU A 22 -4.96 -22.89 -8.46
C GLU A 22 -6.03 -22.00 -7.83
N VAL A 23 -5.67 -20.81 -7.35
CA VAL A 23 -6.57 -19.93 -6.62
C VAL A 23 -7.31 -18.96 -7.55
N ALA A 24 -6.64 -18.47 -8.58
CA ALA A 24 -7.19 -17.48 -9.52
C ALA A 24 -8.45 -17.92 -10.28
N PRO A 25 -8.70 -19.21 -10.57
CA PRO A 25 -9.95 -19.67 -11.19
C PRO A 25 -11.11 -19.83 -10.21
N LEU A 26 -10.88 -19.77 -8.88
CA LEU A 26 -11.95 -19.97 -7.90
C LEU A 26 -12.98 -18.86 -8.00
N ARG A 27 -14.25 -19.24 -8.11
CA ARG A 27 -15.39 -18.32 -8.20
C ARG A 27 -16.39 -18.72 -7.13
N PHE A 28 -16.68 -17.79 -6.23
CA PHE A 28 -17.73 -17.95 -5.23
C PHE A 28 -18.86 -17.00 -5.63
N GLY A 29 -19.92 -17.52 -6.24
CA GLY A 29 -21.01 -16.71 -6.76
C GLY A 29 -21.75 -15.95 -5.65
N SER A 30 -22.07 -16.66 -4.57
CA SER A 30 -22.83 -16.13 -3.42
C SER A 30 -21.95 -15.76 -2.22
N TRP A 31 -20.69 -16.18 -2.23
CA TRP A 31 -19.81 -16.09 -1.06
C TRP A 31 -20.43 -16.73 0.19
N SER A 32 -21.26 -17.77 0.02
CA SER A 32 -21.77 -18.59 1.12
C SER A 32 -20.81 -19.73 1.45
N LEU A 33 -20.91 -20.27 2.66
CA LEU A 33 -20.12 -21.43 3.06
C LEU A 33 -20.38 -22.66 2.16
N SER A 34 -21.64 -22.89 1.80
CA SER A 34 -22.01 -23.99 0.90
C SER A 34 -21.39 -23.85 -0.50
N ASP A 35 -21.34 -22.63 -1.02
CA ASP A 35 -20.72 -22.33 -2.32
C ASP A 35 -19.20 -22.51 -2.27
N PHE A 36 -18.59 -22.16 -1.13
CA PHE A 36 -17.19 -22.42 -0.86
C PHE A 36 -16.87 -23.92 -0.85
N GLU A 37 -17.62 -24.71 -0.08
CA GLU A 37 -17.44 -26.16 0.01
C GLU A 37 -17.64 -26.83 -1.34
N HIS A 38 -18.67 -26.42 -2.09
CA HIS A 38 -18.92 -26.92 -3.44
C HIS A 38 -17.75 -26.63 -4.38
N THR A 39 -17.31 -25.37 -4.44
CA THR A 39 -16.25 -24.91 -5.36
C THR A 39 -14.88 -25.53 -5.04
N THR A 40 -14.58 -25.75 -3.75
CA THR A 40 -13.29 -26.29 -3.31
C THR A 40 -13.27 -27.81 -3.17
N SER A 41 -14.43 -28.48 -3.31
CA SER A 41 -14.55 -29.95 -3.22
C SER A 41 -13.62 -30.71 -4.18
N ALA A 42 -13.50 -30.24 -5.43
CA ALA A 42 -12.62 -30.86 -6.44
C ALA A 42 -11.12 -30.72 -6.09
N LEU A 43 -10.77 -29.70 -5.28
CA LEU A 43 -9.43 -29.54 -4.72
C LEU A 43 -9.22 -30.39 -3.45
N GLY A 44 -10.27 -31.02 -2.93
CA GLY A 44 -10.22 -31.83 -1.72
C GLY A 44 -9.88 -31.00 -0.48
N TRP A 45 -10.37 -29.77 -0.41
CA TRP A 45 -10.23 -28.94 0.79
C TRP A 45 -11.27 -29.35 1.82
N GLU A 46 -10.81 -29.67 3.02
CA GLU A 46 -11.69 -30.06 4.13
C GLU A 46 -11.64 -28.97 5.21
N LEU A 47 -12.79 -28.34 5.46
CA LEU A 47 -12.94 -27.37 6.54
C LEU A 47 -12.97 -28.08 7.89
N ARG A 48 -12.17 -27.59 8.82
CA ARG A 48 -12.14 -28.02 10.21
C ARG A 48 -13.23 -27.30 11.01
N GLU A 49 -13.45 -27.79 12.23
CA GLU A 49 -14.40 -27.19 13.16
C GLU A 49 -14.19 -25.68 13.31
N PRO A 50 -15.29 -24.90 13.26
CA PRO A 50 -15.23 -23.45 13.37
C PRO A 50 -14.72 -23.02 14.75
N LYS A 51 -13.91 -21.97 14.77
CA LYS A 51 -13.47 -21.30 15.99
C LYS A 51 -13.95 -19.85 15.98
N GLU A 52 -14.68 -19.46 17.01
CA GLU A 52 -15.05 -18.05 17.23
C GLU A 52 -13.85 -17.27 17.78
N ILE A 53 -13.55 -16.13 17.15
CA ILE A 53 -12.48 -15.21 17.52
C ILE A 53 -13.03 -13.79 17.40
N GLY A 54 -13.40 -13.20 18.54
CA GLY A 54 -14.03 -11.89 18.59
C GLY A 54 -15.37 -11.90 17.82
N ASP A 55 -15.50 -11.01 16.83
CA ASP A 55 -16.68 -10.87 15.97
C ASP A 55 -16.64 -11.78 14.72
N ARG A 56 -15.73 -12.78 14.69
CA ARG A 56 -15.45 -13.60 13.51
C ARG A 56 -15.53 -15.09 13.81
N VAL A 57 -15.90 -15.84 12.78
CA VAL A 57 -15.81 -17.31 12.76
C VAL A 57 -14.71 -17.71 11.79
N TRP A 58 -13.75 -18.47 12.28
CA TRP A 58 -12.61 -18.96 11.51
C TRP A 58 -12.79 -20.46 11.26
N ARG A 59 -12.77 -20.87 10.00
CA ARG A 59 -12.71 -22.27 9.60
C ARG A 59 -11.38 -22.52 8.91
N ARG A 60 -10.51 -23.27 9.57
CA ARG A 60 -9.23 -23.69 8.95
C ARG A 60 -9.52 -24.76 7.92
N PHE A 61 -8.81 -24.76 6.80
CA PHE A 61 -8.86 -25.90 5.87
C PHE A 61 -7.50 -26.56 5.74
N THR A 62 -7.52 -27.85 5.37
CA THR A 62 -6.34 -28.59 4.95
C THR A 62 -6.54 -28.98 3.48
N ALA A 63 -5.60 -28.60 2.63
CA ALA A 63 -5.67 -28.86 1.20
C ALA A 63 -5.07 -30.25 0.88
N ARG A 64 -5.83 -31.13 0.20
CA ARG A 64 -5.31 -32.39 -0.36
C ARG A 64 -4.73 -32.23 -1.76
N LYS A 65 -5.33 -31.35 -2.56
CA LYS A 65 -4.80 -30.76 -3.81
C LYS A 65 -4.95 -29.24 -3.72
N GLY A 66 -4.20 -28.47 -4.49
CA GLY A 66 -4.18 -27.03 -4.30
C GLY A 66 -3.04 -26.58 -3.37
N PRO A 67 -3.13 -25.36 -2.78
CA PRO A 67 -2.03 -24.60 -2.22
C PRO A 67 -0.92 -25.45 -1.63
N ARG A 68 0.22 -25.59 -2.33
CA ARG A 68 1.34 -26.43 -1.89
C ARG A 68 1.94 -25.99 -0.54
N GLY A 69 1.46 -24.89 0.05
CA GLY A 69 1.71 -24.43 1.42
C GLY A 69 0.75 -24.94 2.52
N GLY A 70 -0.39 -25.56 2.17
CA GLY A 70 -1.04 -26.56 3.03
C GLY A 70 -1.91 -26.11 4.21
N TYR A 71 -2.34 -24.84 4.33
CA TYR A 71 -3.43 -24.45 5.23
C TYR A 71 -3.86 -23.00 4.97
N GLY A 72 -5.12 -22.71 5.25
CA GLY A 72 -5.65 -21.37 5.21
C GLY A 72 -6.89 -21.24 6.07
N THR A 73 -7.49 -20.06 6.08
CA THR A 73 -8.64 -19.76 6.90
C THR A 73 -9.74 -19.13 6.07
N VAL A 74 -10.93 -19.72 6.14
CA VAL A 74 -12.17 -19.08 5.72
C VAL A 74 -12.70 -18.27 6.90
N VAL A 75 -12.94 -16.98 6.67
CA VAL A 75 -13.38 -16.04 7.69
C VAL A 75 -14.79 -15.56 7.36
N SER A 76 -15.68 -15.68 8.33
CA SER A 76 -17.06 -15.18 8.30
C SER A 76 -17.32 -14.30 9.51
N ALA A 77 -18.41 -13.53 9.52
CA ALA A 77 -18.84 -12.82 10.72
C ALA A 77 -19.46 -13.79 11.73
N ALA A 78 -19.28 -13.57 13.03
CA ALA A 78 -20.02 -14.29 14.05
C ALA A 78 -21.53 -14.07 13.93
N SER A 79 -21.96 -12.89 13.49
CA SER A 79 -23.39 -12.58 13.24
C SER A 79 -23.96 -13.22 11.98
N ALA A 80 -23.11 -13.71 11.06
CA ALA A 80 -23.52 -14.39 9.83
C ALA A 80 -22.47 -15.46 9.45
N PRO A 81 -22.39 -16.58 10.20
CA PRO A 81 -21.33 -17.59 10.03
C PRO A 81 -21.33 -18.29 8.68
N GLU A 82 -22.45 -18.24 7.96
CA GLU A 82 -22.63 -18.82 6.63
C GLU A 82 -22.21 -17.87 5.51
N GLN A 83 -22.00 -16.57 5.81
CA GLN A 83 -21.56 -15.59 4.83
C GLN A 83 -20.04 -15.40 4.92
N VAL A 84 -19.33 -15.93 3.93
CA VAL A 84 -17.88 -15.81 3.81
C VAL A 84 -17.52 -14.37 3.46
N ARG A 85 -16.64 -13.78 4.27
CA ARG A 85 -16.07 -12.45 4.02
C ARG A 85 -14.70 -12.52 3.36
N LYS A 86 -13.98 -13.63 3.57
CA LYS A 86 -12.61 -13.79 3.13
C LYS A 86 -12.17 -15.25 3.14
N LEU A 87 -11.37 -15.62 2.15
CA LEU A 87 -10.48 -16.78 2.18
C LEU A 87 -9.05 -16.26 2.27
N ASN A 88 -8.30 -16.67 3.30
CA ASN A 88 -6.87 -16.39 3.44
C ASN A 88 -6.09 -17.70 3.20
N VAL A 89 -5.17 -17.68 2.24
CA VAL A 89 -4.17 -18.70 2.01
C VAL A 89 -2.83 -18.14 2.50
N ARG A 90 -2.25 -18.77 3.53
CA ARG A 90 -0.93 -18.40 4.03
C ARG A 90 0.13 -18.97 3.09
N VAL A 91 0.92 -18.09 2.48
CA VAL A 91 1.93 -18.47 1.49
C VAL A 91 3.29 -18.60 2.17
N VAL A 92 3.58 -17.68 3.10
CA VAL A 92 4.79 -17.68 3.90
C VAL A 92 4.46 -17.29 5.35
N ASP A 93 5.10 -17.96 6.30
CA ASP A 93 4.97 -17.68 7.73
C ASP A 93 6.40 -17.47 8.30
N LEU A 94 6.91 -16.24 8.18
CA LEU A 94 8.18 -15.82 8.77
C LEU A 94 7.96 -15.23 10.16
N PRO A 95 8.94 -15.31 11.06
CA PRO A 95 8.94 -14.55 12.31
C PRO A 95 8.79 -13.04 12.09
N ALA A 96 8.29 -12.33 13.12
CA ALA A 96 8.01 -10.90 13.04
C ALA A 96 9.26 -10.03 12.84
N GLU A 97 10.43 -10.52 13.23
CA GLU A 97 11.73 -9.88 12.97
C GLU A 97 12.11 -9.87 11.47
N ASP A 98 11.54 -10.75 10.66
CA ASP A 98 11.84 -10.92 9.23
C ASP A 98 10.86 -10.16 8.30
N ARG A 99 10.22 -9.09 8.80
CA ARG A 99 9.28 -8.26 8.01
C ARG A 99 9.86 -7.74 6.69
N ALA A 100 11.12 -7.34 6.69
CA ALA A 100 11.79 -6.87 5.47
C ALA A 100 11.84 -7.97 4.40
N THR A 101 12.13 -9.21 4.81
CA THR A 101 12.10 -10.39 3.95
C THR A 101 10.69 -10.68 3.45
N ALA A 102 9.67 -10.57 4.30
CA ALA A 102 8.27 -10.71 3.89
C ALA A 102 7.86 -9.65 2.83
N ALA A 103 8.32 -8.41 2.99
CA ALA A 103 8.08 -7.35 2.02
C ALA A 103 8.79 -7.63 0.69
N ASP A 104 10.05 -8.06 0.72
CA ASP A 104 10.79 -8.47 -0.48
C ASP A 104 10.14 -9.66 -1.19
N LEU A 105 9.56 -10.61 -0.43
CA LEU A 105 8.75 -11.69 -0.99
C LEU A 105 7.51 -11.13 -1.69
N VAL A 106 6.73 -10.23 -1.09
CA VAL A 106 5.58 -9.64 -1.80
C VAL A 106 6.01 -8.88 -3.07
N ARG A 107 7.16 -8.20 -3.06
CA ARG A 107 7.73 -7.59 -4.29
C ARG A 107 8.10 -8.63 -5.33
N ALA A 108 8.66 -9.78 -4.94
CA ALA A 108 8.93 -10.89 -5.85
C ALA A 108 7.61 -11.49 -6.39
N ALA A 109 6.56 -11.51 -5.57
CA ALA A 109 5.29 -12.17 -5.87
C ALA A 109 4.60 -11.48 -7.02
N TRP A 110 4.84 -10.17 -7.13
CA TRP A 110 4.47 -9.36 -8.28
C TRP A 110 4.82 -10.05 -9.59
N TRP A 111 6.09 -10.40 -9.81
CA TRP A 111 6.57 -10.85 -11.12
C TRP A 111 5.77 -12.06 -11.58
N VAL A 112 5.56 -12.99 -10.65
CA VAL A 112 4.80 -14.20 -10.89
C VAL A 112 3.31 -13.91 -11.06
N ALA A 113 2.72 -13.07 -10.21
CA ALA A 113 1.29 -12.78 -10.25
C ALA A 113 0.89 -11.93 -11.46
N GLU A 114 1.74 -10.99 -11.90
CA GLU A 114 1.49 -10.19 -13.10
C GLU A 114 1.53 -11.03 -14.37
N ASP A 115 2.47 -11.98 -14.47
CA ASP A 115 2.54 -12.89 -15.62
C ASP A 115 1.29 -13.79 -15.73
N GLU A 116 0.70 -14.18 -14.60
CA GLU A 116 -0.45 -15.10 -14.56
C GLU A 116 -1.81 -14.39 -14.58
N LEU A 117 -1.92 -13.22 -13.95
CA LEU A 117 -3.18 -12.50 -13.74
C LEU A 117 -3.28 -11.22 -14.58
N GLY A 118 -2.18 -10.82 -15.21
CA GLY A 118 -2.02 -9.46 -15.71
C GLY A 118 -1.73 -8.46 -14.57
N PRO A 119 -1.71 -7.16 -14.90
CA PRO A 119 -1.40 -6.11 -13.93
C PRO A 119 -2.44 -6.05 -12.81
N PRO A 120 -2.05 -5.76 -11.56
CA PRO A 120 -3.02 -5.47 -10.52
C PRO A 120 -3.66 -4.11 -10.74
N THR A 121 -4.85 -4.02 -10.18
CA THR A 121 -5.74 -2.87 -10.27
C THR A 121 -5.46 -1.81 -9.22
N THR A 122 -4.91 -2.19 -8.07
CA THR A 122 -4.62 -1.27 -6.96
C THR A 122 -3.48 -1.81 -6.12
N TRP A 123 -2.66 -0.89 -5.62
CA TRP A 123 -1.49 -1.12 -4.78
C TRP A 123 -1.64 -0.31 -3.50
N GLY A 124 -0.90 -0.66 -2.46
CA GLY A 124 -0.73 0.22 -1.32
C GLY A 124 0.29 -0.31 -0.31
N GLY A 125 0.37 0.42 0.81
CA GLY A 125 1.27 0.09 1.91
C GLY A 125 0.86 0.73 3.23
N ASP A 126 1.43 0.22 4.31
CA ASP A 126 1.42 0.76 5.68
C ASP A 126 2.51 0.07 6.51
N SER A 127 2.29 -1.21 6.82
CA SER A 127 3.25 -2.11 7.50
C SER A 127 3.96 -3.06 6.54
N GLY A 128 3.92 -2.74 5.24
CA GLY A 128 4.41 -3.57 4.16
C GLY A 128 3.54 -3.46 2.89
N PRO A 129 4.09 -3.89 1.74
CA PRO A 129 3.42 -3.77 0.46
C PRO A 129 2.19 -4.70 0.36
N TRP A 130 1.17 -4.23 -0.37
CA TRP A 130 0.06 -5.05 -0.81
C TRP A 130 -0.40 -4.71 -2.22
N MET A 131 -0.99 -5.70 -2.89
CA MET A 131 -1.41 -5.62 -4.30
C MET A 131 -2.73 -6.35 -4.50
N SER A 132 -3.60 -5.80 -5.34
CA SER A 132 -4.92 -6.38 -5.59
C SER A 132 -5.32 -6.42 -7.06
N TRP A 133 -5.93 -7.52 -7.45
CA TRP A 133 -6.48 -7.77 -8.78
C TRP A 133 -7.99 -7.92 -8.70
N ARG A 134 -8.72 -7.21 -9.57
CA ARG A 134 -10.15 -7.46 -9.78
C ARG A 134 -10.29 -8.51 -10.88
N LEU A 135 -10.71 -9.71 -10.48
CA LEU A 135 -11.06 -10.80 -11.37
C LEU A 135 -12.58 -10.91 -11.47
N PRO A 136 -13.14 -11.60 -12.48
CA PRO A 136 -14.58 -11.84 -12.53
C PRO A 136 -15.08 -12.52 -11.24
N GLY A 137 -15.98 -11.89 -10.49
CA GLY A 137 -16.62 -12.45 -9.29
C GLY A 137 -15.74 -12.54 -8.03
N VAL A 138 -14.47 -12.10 -8.06
CA VAL A 138 -13.58 -12.15 -6.90
C VAL A 138 -12.50 -11.07 -6.98
N ARG A 139 -12.07 -10.57 -5.82
CA ARG A 139 -10.84 -9.80 -5.71
C ARG A 139 -9.75 -10.66 -5.09
N LEU A 140 -8.60 -10.71 -5.75
CA LEU A 140 -7.39 -11.37 -5.23
C LEU A 140 -6.47 -10.31 -4.63
N LEU A 141 -5.94 -10.58 -3.45
CA LEU A 141 -5.02 -9.71 -2.72
C LEU A 141 -3.77 -10.50 -2.34
N VAL A 142 -2.59 -9.89 -2.52
CA VAL A 142 -1.33 -10.40 -1.96
C VAL A 142 -0.77 -9.33 -1.04
N HIS A 143 -0.43 -9.69 0.19
CA HIS A 143 0.06 -8.72 1.17
C HIS A 143 0.92 -9.36 2.27
N THR A 144 1.72 -8.52 2.92
CA THR A 144 2.38 -8.85 4.17
C THR A 144 1.48 -8.56 5.37
N HIS A 145 1.76 -9.21 6.50
CA HIS A 145 1.21 -8.84 7.80
C HIS A 145 2.31 -8.31 8.71
N ASP A 146 1.93 -7.56 9.74
CA ASP A 146 2.83 -7.14 10.83
C ASP A 146 3.55 -8.32 11.51
N GLY A 147 3.01 -9.53 11.38
CA GLY A 147 3.64 -10.73 11.93
C GLY A 147 4.82 -11.28 11.12
N GLY A 148 5.14 -10.74 9.94
CA GLY A 148 6.09 -11.35 9.00
C GLY A 148 5.45 -12.40 8.07
N GLU A 149 4.14 -12.63 8.21
CA GLU A 149 3.38 -13.52 7.34
C GLU A 149 3.15 -12.89 5.95
N VAL A 150 3.11 -13.71 4.90
CA VAL A 150 2.64 -13.33 3.55
C VAL A 150 1.40 -14.13 3.22
N SER A 151 0.32 -13.45 2.86
CA SER A 151 -0.95 -14.07 2.49
C SER A 151 -1.37 -13.73 1.08
N LEU A 152 -2.03 -14.72 0.46
CA LEU A 152 -2.87 -14.55 -0.71
C LEU A 152 -4.32 -14.67 -0.24
N GLU A 153 -5.11 -13.62 -0.40
CA GLU A 153 -6.50 -13.55 0.03
C GLU A 153 -7.46 -13.45 -1.15
N LEU A 154 -8.58 -14.17 -1.08
CA LEU A 154 -9.74 -13.95 -1.95
C LEU A 154 -10.83 -13.24 -1.16
N LEU A 155 -11.36 -12.17 -1.75
CA LEU A 155 -12.38 -11.29 -1.18
C LEU A 155 -13.57 -11.15 -2.14
N PRO A 156 -14.79 -10.89 -1.62
CA PRO A 156 -15.94 -10.53 -2.44
C PRO A 156 -15.61 -9.41 -3.43
N PRO A 157 -16.22 -9.40 -4.64
CA PRO A 157 -15.90 -8.40 -5.66
C PRO A 157 -16.14 -6.96 -5.17
N ASP A 158 -17.20 -6.79 -4.38
CA ASP A 158 -17.62 -5.52 -3.77
C ASP A 158 -16.94 -5.23 -2.44
N ALA A 159 -16.02 -6.10 -1.99
CA ALA A 159 -15.23 -5.80 -0.82
C ALA A 159 -14.50 -4.46 -1.06
N GLY A 160 -14.57 -3.56 -0.09
CA GLY A 160 -13.75 -2.34 -0.14
C GLY A 160 -12.28 -2.72 -0.33
N THR A 161 -11.48 -1.84 -0.92
CA THR A 161 -10.00 -1.92 -0.83
C THR A 161 -9.55 -2.03 0.64
N ASP A 162 -10.42 -1.59 1.54
CA ASP A 162 -10.35 -1.61 2.99
C ASP A 162 -10.48 -3.01 3.63
N ALA A 163 -10.81 -4.05 2.85
CA ALA A 163 -10.92 -5.42 3.33
C ALA A 163 -9.58 -6.18 3.42
N ALA A 164 -8.48 -5.55 2.98
CA ALA A 164 -7.12 -6.05 3.09
C ALA A 164 -6.63 -5.97 4.55
N GLY A 165 -6.21 -7.10 5.12
CA GLY A 165 -5.60 -7.15 6.45
C GLY A 165 -6.55 -6.84 7.62
N SER A 166 -6.17 -7.20 8.84
CA SER A 166 -6.86 -6.79 10.07
C SER A 166 -6.16 -5.59 10.71
N GLY A 167 -6.89 -4.50 10.97
CA GLY A 167 -6.47 -3.43 11.90
C GLY A 167 -6.32 -2.04 11.27
N TYR A 168 -5.77 -1.95 10.05
CA TYR A 168 -5.45 -0.68 9.39
C TYR A 168 -6.08 -0.65 7.99
N SER A 169 -7.41 -0.65 7.97
CA SER A 169 -8.25 -0.83 6.79
C SER A 169 -8.18 0.30 5.76
N ARG A 170 -7.21 1.22 5.85
CA ARG A 170 -6.99 2.23 4.81
C ARG A 170 -5.67 2.11 4.08
N GLY A 171 -4.64 1.56 4.71
CA GLY A 171 -3.27 1.76 4.22
C GLY A 171 -2.91 3.26 4.21
N ARG A 172 -1.65 3.60 4.44
CA ARG A 172 -1.21 5.00 4.45
C ARG A 172 -1.24 5.61 3.06
N TRP A 173 -1.07 4.78 2.05
CA TRP A 173 -1.12 5.17 0.66
C TRP A 173 -1.70 4.05 -0.19
N ARG A 174 -2.26 4.45 -1.33
CA ARG A 174 -2.72 3.57 -2.39
C ARG A 174 -2.30 4.13 -3.73
N ALA A 175 -2.16 3.26 -4.71
CA ALA A 175 -2.00 3.65 -6.09
C ALA A 175 -2.97 2.88 -6.97
N ALA A 176 -3.58 3.54 -7.96
CA ALA A 176 -4.41 2.89 -8.96
C ALA A 176 -4.54 3.77 -10.21
N ASP A 177 -5.22 3.26 -11.23
CA ASP A 177 -5.78 4.11 -12.28
C ASP A 177 -6.68 5.18 -11.67
N ARG A 178 -6.67 6.37 -12.26
CA ARG A 178 -7.38 7.53 -11.70
C ARG A 178 -8.87 7.28 -11.47
N SER A 179 -9.52 6.58 -12.40
CA SER A 179 -10.94 6.22 -12.33
C SER A 179 -11.25 5.18 -11.25
N ALA A 180 -10.25 4.45 -10.77
CA ALA A 180 -10.39 3.44 -9.74
C ALA A 180 -10.12 3.97 -8.33
N LEU A 181 -9.57 5.18 -8.20
CA LEU A 181 -9.36 5.83 -6.91
C LEU A 181 -10.67 6.38 -6.35
N PRO A 182 -10.84 6.38 -5.01
CA PRO A 182 -11.95 7.09 -4.39
C PRO A 182 -11.98 8.54 -4.84
N VAL A 183 -13.19 9.08 -5.06
CA VAL A 183 -13.37 10.51 -5.28
C VAL A 183 -12.86 11.21 -4.02
N ALA A 184 -11.80 12.01 -4.18
CA ALA A 184 -11.26 12.76 -3.05
C ALA A 184 -12.36 13.69 -2.53
N PRO A 185 -12.59 13.76 -1.20
CA PRO A 185 -13.57 14.68 -0.66
C PRO A 185 -13.22 16.10 -1.13
N ALA A 186 -14.18 16.78 -1.75
CA ALA A 186 -14.03 18.16 -2.22
C ALA A 186 -13.97 19.21 -1.09
N GLY A 187 -13.90 18.73 0.17
CA GLY A 187 -13.89 19.57 1.36
C GLY A 187 -12.47 20.01 1.76
N PRO A 188 -12.37 21.08 2.57
CA PRO A 188 -11.09 21.48 3.18
C PRO A 188 -10.53 20.34 4.05
N HIS A 189 -9.27 20.48 4.45
CA HIS A 189 -8.61 19.63 5.44
C HIS A 189 -9.53 19.25 6.60
N THR A 190 -9.28 18.09 7.21
CA THR A 190 -9.98 17.67 8.43
C THR A 190 -10.02 18.86 9.42
N PRO A 191 -11.20 19.32 9.87
CA PRO A 191 -11.31 20.50 10.71
C PRO A 191 -10.37 20.43 11.92
N GLY A 192 -9.61 21.50 12.17
CA GLY A 192 -8.63 21.54 13.27
C GLY A 192 -7.25 20.95 12.95
N THR A 193 -6.98 20.54 11.70
CA THR A 193 -5.63 20.08 11.29
C THR A 193 -4.59 21.19 11.45
N THR A 194 -3.49 20.87 12.13
CA THR A 194 -2.33 21.77 12.31
C THR A 194 -1.16 21.41 11.40
N TRP A 195 -0.17 22.30 11.26
CA TRP A 195 1.08 21.97 10.57
C TRP A 195 1.83 20.80 11.20
N ALA A 196 1.76 20.66 12.52
CA ALA A 196 2.36 19.53 13.23
C ALA A 196 1.67 18.21 12.87
N ASP A 197 0.34 18.22 12.71
CA ASP A 197 -0.41 17.05 12.24
C ASP A 197 -0.04 16.67 10.81
N VAL A 198 0.08 17.66 9.92
CA VAL A 198 0.51 17.46 8.53
C VAL A 198 1.92 16.88 8.48
N GLU A 199 2.87 17.45 9.23
CA GLU A 199 4.25 16.96 9.29
C GLU A 199 4.32 15.51 9.78
N LYS A 200 3.58 15.19 10.87
CA LYS A 200 3.52 13.83 11.42
C LYS A 200 2.96 12.84 10.40
N ARG A 201 1.80 13.12 9.81
CA ARG A 201 1.15 12.25 8.83
C ARG A 201 1.98 12.10 7.56
N LEU A 202 2.63 13.18 7.11
CA LEU A 202 3.55 13.15 5.98
C LEU A 202 4.77 12.27 6.27
N SER A 203 5.38 12.40 7.45
CA SER A 203 6.50 11.54 7.88
C SER A 203 6.15 10.05 7.81
N GLU A 204 4.99 9.68 8.38
CA GLU A 204 4.51 8.29 8.36
C GLU A 204 4.20 7.81 6.93
N THR A 205 3.62 8.69 6.10
CA THR A 205 3.32 8.40 4.69
C THR A 205 4.58 8.21 3.86
N LEU A 206 5.58 9.09 4.00
CA LEU A 206 6.85 9.00 3.26
C LEU A 206 7.66 7.78 3.64
N ARG A 207 7.66 7.42 4.93
CA ARG A 207 8.27 6.18 5.41
C ARG A 207 7.62 4.96 4.76
N SER A 208 6.29 4.88 4.77
CA SER A 208 5.58 3.75 4.15
C SER A 208 5.73 3.75 2.62
N LEU A 209 5.72 4.91 1.94
CA LEU A 209 5.98 4.97 0.51
C LEU A 209 7.39 4.45 0.16
N ASP A 210 8.43 4.89 0.87
CA ASP A 210 9.81 4.43 0.62
C ASP A 210 10.00 2.95 0.99
N GLY A 211 9.43 2.53 2.12
CA GLY A 211 9.54 1.16 2.65
C GLY A 211 8.66 0.13 1.94
N ASP A 212 7.52 0.53 1.39
CA ASP A 212 6.52 -0.38 0.82
C ASP A 212 6.40 -0.24 -0.70
N THR A 213 7.23 0.58 -1.36
CA THR A 213 7.22 0.66 -2.83
C THR A 213 7.40 -0.76 -3.41
N PRO A 214 6.44 -1.27 -4.20
CA PRO A 214 6.34 -2.70 -4.48
C PRO A 214 7.26 -3.23 -5.58
N PHE A 215 8.08 -2.39 -6.21
CA PHE A 215 8.91 -2.77 -7.36
C PHE A 215 10.15 -1.87 -7.52
N LEU A 216 11.19 -2.42 -8.14
CA LEU A 216 12.43 -1.73 -8.49
C LEU A 216 12.81 -2.04 -9.96
N PRO A 217 13.22 -1.06 -10.79
CA PRO A 217 13.30 0.37 -10.51
C PRO A 217 11.90 0.98 -10.53
N GLY A 218 11.45 1.42 -9.37
CA GLY A 218 10.15 2.00 -9.18
C GLY A 218 10.21 3.31 -8.47
N ARG A 219 9.36 4.24 -8.91
CA ARG A 219 9.38 5.61 -8.41
C ARG A 219 7.99 6.08 -8.08
N PHE A 220 7.79 6.58 -6.87
CA PHE A 220 6.71 7.50 -6.59
C PHE A 220 7.21 8.93 -6.77
N ILE A 221 6.32 9.85 -7.13
CA ILE A 221 6.55 11.29 -7.09
C ILE A 221 5.34 11.90 -6.39
N LEU A 222 5.59 12.66 -5.33
CA LEU A 222 4.58 13.40 -4.58
C LEU A 222 4.90 14.88 -4.66
N HIS A 223 3.94 15.67 -5.10
CA HIS A 223 3.94 17.13 -5.08
C HIS A 223 3.03 17.60 -3.94
N LEU A 224 3.52 18.54 -3.14
CA LEU A 224 2.77 19.23 -2.10
C LEU A 224 2.85 20.72 -2.38
N GLY A 225 1.73 21.43 -2.40
CA GLY A 225 1.76 22.84 -2.77
C GLY A 225 0.43 23.56 -2.69
N SER A 226 0.44 24.81 -3.13
CA SER A 226 -0.74 25.66 -3.20
C SER A 226 -1.72 25.15 -4.27
N ALA A 227 -2.99 25.00 -3.89
CA ALA A 227 -4.06 24.71 -4.83
C ALA A 227 -4.33 25.91 -5.76
N ALA A 228 -4.13 27.13 -5.25
CA ALA A 228 -4.31 28.38 -6.01
C ALA A 228 -3.13 28.73 -6.93
N ASP A 229 -1.88 28.41 -6.56
CA ASP A 229 -0.66 28.73 -7.30
C ASP A 229 0.23 27.48 -7.49
N PRO A 230 0.16 26.81 -8.66
CA PRO A 230 0.90 25.57 -8.91
C PRO A 230 2.42 25.79 -9.01
N ARG A 231 2.92 27.02 -8.93
CA ARG A 231 4.37 27.32 -8.88
C ARG A 231 4.93 27.26 -7.46
N ARG A 232 4.08 27.24 -6.44
CA ARG A 232 4.47 27.17 -5.02
C ARG A 232 4.29 25.75 -4.53
N PHE A 233 5.27 24.92 -4.80
CA PHE A 233 5.25 23.53 -4.38
C PHE A 233 6.65 23.04 -3.98
N VAL A 234 6.63 21.98 -3.19
CA VAL A 234 7.76 21.12 -2.92
C VAL A 234 7.43 19.73 -3.47
N GLN A 235 8.45 18.93 -3.71
CA GLN A 235 8.23 17.58 -4.19
C GLN A 235 9.15 16.59 -3.50
N CYS A 236 8.76 15.33 -3.51
CA CYS A 236 9.60 14.23 -3.07
C CYS A 236 9.34 12.97 -3.88
N TRP A 237 10.34 12.11 -3.96
CA TRP A 237 10.26 10.86 -4.70
C TRP A 237 11.19 9.80 -4.13
N SER A 238 10.94 8.53 -4.47
CA SER A 238 11.88 7.44 -4.20
C SER A 238 13.00 7.38 -5.23
N GLN A 239 14.22 7.17 -4.76
CA GLN A 239 15.42 6.90 -5.55
C GLN A 239 16.32 5.94 -4.76
N ASP A 240 16.71 4.82 -5.38
CA ASP A 240 17.69 3.86 -4.82
C ASP A 240 17.36 3.38 -3.38
N ARG A 241 16.08 3.07 -3.10
CA ARG A 241 15.57 2.74 -1.74
C ARG A 241 15.84 3.86 -0.72
N GLY A 242 15.68 5.09 -1.15
CA GLY A 242 15.74 6.27 -0.31
C GLY A 242 14.81 7.37 -0.81
N LEU A 243 14.58 8.34 0.07
CA LEU A 243 13.75 9.49 -0.22
C LEU A 243 14.60 10.65 -0.72
N VAL A 244 14.16 11.32 -1.77
CA VAL A 244 14.67 12.63 -2.17
C VAL A 244 13.58 13.66 -1.95
N VAL A 245 13.95 14.78 -1.33
CA VAL A 245 13.08 15.95 -1.19
C VAL A 245 13.66 17.11 -1.97
N GLU A 246 12.81 17.94 -2.54
CA GLU A 246 13.21 19.09 -3.36
C GLU A 246 12.28 20.30 -3.13
N ALA A 247 12.88 21.47 -2.99
CA ALA A 247 12.19 22.74 -2.88
C ALA A 247 11.97 23.38 -4.27
N THR A 248 11.18 22.70 -5.12
CA THR A 248 11.01 23.04 -6.54
C THR A 248 10.43 24.43 -6.80
N GLY A 249 9.67 24.98 -5.85
CA GLY A 249 9.11 26.33 -5.95
C GLY A 249 10.17 27.42 -6.21
N TYR A 250 11.41 27.22 -5.78
CA TYR A 250 12.51 28.16 -6.04
C TYR A 250 12.98 28.17 -7.51
N LEU A 251 12.63 27.17 -8.32
CA LEU A 251 12.83 27.24 -9.78
C LEU A 251 11.92 28.30 -10.41
N HIS A 252 10.72 28.47 -9.86
CA HIS A 252 9.74 29.43 -10.36
C HIS A 252 9.87 30.80 -9.69
N GLN A 253 10.44 30.85 -8.50
CA GLN A 253 10.67 32.07 -7.73
C GLN A 253 12.11 32.11 -7.15
N PRO A 254 13.16 32.23 -7.99
CA PRO A 254 14.55 32.15 -7.51
C PRO A 254 14.89 33.21 -6.44
N GLY A 255 14.25 34.39 -6.50
CA GLY A 255 14.45 35.47 -5.53
C GLY A 255 13.87 35.19 -4.14
N ALA A 256 13.02 34.18 -3.98
CA ALA A 256 12.49 33.75 -2.69
C ALA A 256 13.44 32.77 -1.97
N ALA A 257 14.43 32.21 -2.67
CA ALA A 257 15.40 31.31 -2.07
C ALA A 257 16.37 32.10 -1.19
N ASP A 258 16.55 31.66 0.05
CA ASP A 258 17.61 32.11 0.95
C ASP A 258 18.70 31.01 1.03
N PRO A 259 19.81 31.13 0.27
CA PRO A 259 20.85 30.11 0.23
C PRO A 259 21.51 29.85 1.59
N ALA A 260 21.62 30.86 2.45
CA ALA A 260 22.27 30.71 3.74
C ALA A 260 21.39 29.87 4.68
N ARG A 261 20.08 30.17 4.73
CA ARG A 261 19.10 29.36 5.48
C ARG A 261 19.01 27.94 4.94
N LEU A 262 18.95 27.78 3.61
CA LEU A 262 18.83 26.45 2.99
C LEU A 262 20.06 25.59 3.30
N THR A 263 21.26 26.15 3.16
CA THR A 263 22.50 25.45 3.52
C THR A 263 22.55 25.12 5.01
N GLY A 264 22.18 26.06 5.88
CA GLY A 264 22.11 25.87 7.33
C GLY A 264 21.13 24.78 7.77
N ASN A 265 20.04 24.60 7.02
CA ASN A 265 19.04 23.54 7.24
C ASN A 265 19.43 22.20 6.57
N GLY A 266 20.61 22.13 5.95
CA GLY A 266 21.18 20.91 5.36
C GLY A 266 20.63 20.57 3.98
N TRP A 267 20.11 21.55 3.23
CA TRP A 267 19.80 21.37 1.81
C TRP A 267 21.09 21.35 0.98
N ASP A 268 21.16 20.43 0.02
CA ASP A 268 22.21 20.40 -0.99
C ASP A 268 21.82 21.30 -2.17
N GLY A 269 22.61 22.36 -2.39
CA GLY A 269 22.40 23.30 -3.48
C GLY A 269 23.18 22.92 -4.73
N SER A 270 22.50 22.42 -5.76
CA SER A 270 23.01 22.40 -7.14
C SER A 270 22.18 23.38 -7.95
N ARG A 271 22.56 24.67 -7.92
CA ARG A 271 21.81 25.76 -8.57
C ARG A 271 21.33 25.34 -9.97
N PRO A 272 20.04 25.51 -10.30
CA PRO A 272 18.99 26.21 -9.55
C PRO A 272 18.18 25.35 -8.56
N VAL A 273 18.59 24.10 -8.31
CA VAL A 273 17.83 23.12 -7.54
C VAL A 273 18.36 22.99 -6.10
N TRP A 274 17.44 22.94 -5.14
CA TRP A 274 17.72 22.64 -3.74
C TRP A 274 17.07 21.31 -3.38
N GLN A 275 17.90 20.32 -3.08
CA GLN A 275 17.45 18.95 -2.81
C GLN A 275 18.15 18.39 -1.57
N ARG A 276 17.62 17.31 -1.01
CA ARG A 276 18.32 16.49 -0.03
C ARG A 276 17.94 15.03 -0.21
N ARG A 277 18.92 14.15 -0.02
CA ARG A 277 18.73 12.70 -0.09
C ARG A 277 18.74 12.08 1.30
N PHE A 278 17.86 11.11 1.49
CA PHE A 278 17.71 10.32 2.69
C PHE A 278 17.69 8.82 2.32
N PRO A 279 18.87 8.19 2.14
CA PRO A 279 18.96 6.75 1.92
C PRO A 279 18.26 5.99 3.06
N GLY A 280 17.60 4.86 2.82
CA GLY A 280 16.98 4.04 3.88
C GLY A 280 15.92 4.79 4.70
N ALA A 281 15.14 5.68 4.09
CA ALA A 281 14.10 6.43 4.78
C ALA A 281 12.90 5.56 5.18
N GLY A 282 12.68 4.43 4.50
CA GLY A 282 11.73 3.40 4.91
C GLY A 282 12.12 2.69 6.21
N ASP A 283 13.42 2.48 6.43
CA ASP A 283 13.95 1.72 7.58
C ASP A 283 14.14 2.59 8.82
N ASP A 284 14.57 3.84 8.64
CA ASP A 284 14.87 4.79 9.73
C ASP A 284 13.80 5.90 9.80
N PRO A 285 12.88 5.84 10.78
CA PRO A 285 11.80 6.83 10.92
C PRO A 285 12.31 8.27 11.06
N ALA A 286 13.51 8.47 11.62
CA ALA A 286 14.06 9.81 11.81
C ALA A 286 14.41 10.49 10.47
N ARG A 287 14.75 9.70 9.45
CA ARG A 287 15.06 10.20 8.10
C ARG A 287 13.80 10.68 7.39
N ALA A 288 12.74 9.87 7.39
CA ALA A 288 11.44 10.26 6.85
C ALA A 288 10.88 11.50 7.57
N ALA A 289 11.01 11.54 8.91
CA ALA A 289 10.58 12.70 9.71
C ALA A 289 11.36 13.97 9.35
N THR A 290 12.68 13.86 9.17
CA THR A 290 13.50 15.00 8.76
C THR A 290 13.11 15.50 7.37
N GLY A 291 12.88 14.58 6.42
CA GLY A 291 12.40 14.94 5.07
C GLY A 291 11.04 15.62 5.10
N ALA A 292 10.08 15.09 5.85
CA ALA A 292 8.74 15.68 6.01
C ALA A 292 8.80 17.09 6.62
N ARG A 293 9.59 17.28 7.69
CA ARG A 293 9.81 18.59 8.30
C ARG A 293 10.39 19.60 7.32
N MET A 294 11.41 19.21 6.55
CA MET A 294 12.01 20.08 5.53
C MET A 294 10.98 20.49 4.46
N LEU A 295 10.16 19.56 3.98
CA LEU A 295 9.08 19.87 3.02
C LEU A 295 8.06 20.86 3.60
N VAL A 296 7.61 20.63 4.84
CA VAL A 296 6.64 21.50 5.54
C VAL A 296 7.21 22.89 5.81
N GLU A 297 8.47 22.98 6.26
CA GLU A 297 9.15 24.25 6.45
C GLU A 297 9.23 25.04 5.14
N GLU A 298 9.60 24.40 4.03
CA GLU A 298 9.71 25.09 2.73
C GLU A 298 8.35 25.50 2.17
N LEU A 299 7.29 24.70 2.35
CA LEU A 299 5.92 25.12 2.00
C LEU A 299 5.53 26.43 2.70
N ARG A 300 5.88 26.55 3.99
CA ARG A 300 5.61 27.77 4.77
C ARG A 300 6.43 28.95 4.28
N HIS A 301 7.69 28.75 3.91
CA HIS A 301 8.53 29.81 3.33
C HIS A 301 8.05 30.26 1.95
N LEU A 302 7.50 29.36 1.14
CA LEU A 302 6.85 29.67 -0.13
C LEU A 302 5.48 30.36 0.06
N GLY A 303 5.04 30.58 1.31
CA GLY A 303 3.78 31.23 1.64
C GLY A 303 2.54 30.35 1.36
N VAL A 304 2.70 29.03 1.29
CA VAL A 304 1.56 28.10 1.20
C VAL A 304 0.91 28.00 2.57
N GLY A 305 -0.34 28.45 2.68
CA GLY A 305 -1.13 28.32 3.91
C GLY A 305 -1.78 26.95 4.02
N LEU A 306 -2.09 26.50 5.25
CA LEU A 306 -2.75 25.20 5.46
C LEU A 306 -4.02 25.08 4.65
N ALA A 307 -4.90 26.08 4.64
CA ALA A 307 -6.20 26.01 3.95
C ALA A 307 -6.12 25.87 2.42
N ASP A 308 -4.96 26.17 1.85
CA ASP A 308 -4.67 26.13 0.40
C ASP A 308 -3.72 24.98 0.06
N LEU A 309 -3.30 24.18 1.04
CA LEU A 309 -2.38 23.08 0.83
C LEU A 309 -3.11 21.92 0.13
N SER A 310 -2.50 21.39 -0.92
CA SER A 310 -2.99 20.22 -1.63
C SER A 310 -1.85 19.32 -2.03
N TYR A 311 -2.17 18.09 -2.44
CA TYR A 311 -1.20 17.15 -2.99
C TYR A 311 -1.62 16.59 -4.34
N ASP A 312 -0.63 16.28 -5.17
CA ASP A 312 -0.78 15.43 -6.35
C ASP A 312 0.34 14.41 -6.34
N GLY A 313 0.04 13.18 -6.72
CA GLY A 313 1.01 12.10 -6.60
C GLY A 313 0.85 11.05 -7.68
N THR A 314 1.98 10.53 -8.13
CA THR A 314 2.06 9.46 -9.12
C THR A 314 2.99 8.37 -8.64
N MET A 315 2.78 7.16 -9.16
CA MET A 315 3.67 6.05 -8.97
C MET A 315 3.85 5.34 -10.31
N THR A 316 5.09 5.14 -10.74
CA THR A 316 5.40 4.52 -12.03
C THR A 316 6.20 3.27 -11.83
N GLY A 317 5.74 2.15 -12.39
CA GLY A 317 6.37 0.83 -12.28
C GLY A 317 6.12 -0.07 -13.46
N ARG A 318 7.17 -0.78 -13.91
CA ARG A 318 7.11 -1.70 -15.06
C ARG A 318 6.42 -1.09 -16.30
N GLY A 319 6.74 0.17 -16.61
CA GLY A 319 6.17 0.89 -17.76
C GLY A 319 4.73 1.38 -17.57
N ARG A 320 4.15 1.24 -16.38
CA ARG A 320 2.80 1.71 -16.05
C ARG A 320 2.85 2.92 -15.12
N GLY A 321 1.89 3.82 -15.26
CA GLY A 321 1.69 4.96 -14.37
C GLY A 321 0.40 4.80 -13.57
N PHE A 322 0.45 5.16 -12.30
CA PHE A 322 -0.66 5.17 -11.35
C PHE A 322 -0.74 6.52 -10.66
N HIS A 323 -1.92 6.85 -10.16
CA HIS A 323 -2.13 8.02 -9.29
C HIS A 323 -2.11 7.58 -7.83
N LEU A 324 -1.59 8.45 -6.96
CA LEU A 324 -1.54 8.20 -5.52
C LEU A 324 -2.80 8.72 -4.82
N ASP A 325 -3.24 7.94 -3.84
CA ASP A 325 -4.23 8.31 -2.85
C ASP A 325 -3.61 8.19 -1.46
N LEU A 326 -3.69 9.25 -0.66
CA LEU A 326 -3.04 9.36 0.64
C LEU A 326 -4.12 9.64 1.70
N PRO A 327 -4.96 8.63 2.03
CA PRO A 327 -6.16 8.82 2.84
C PRO A 327 -5.87 9.36 4.24
N ASP A 328 -4.69 9.05 4.78
CA ASP A 328 -4.28 9.44 6.13
C ASP A 328 -3.55 10.80 6.18
N LEU A 329 -3.26 11.42 5.03
CA LEU A 329 -2.51 12.68 4.99
C LEU A 329 -3.35 13.86 5.53
N GLY A 330 -4.69 13.78 5.40
CA GLY A 330 -5.61 14.80 5.89
C GLY A 330 -5.56 16.13 5.13
N ILE A 331 -5.01 16.12 3.91
CA ILE A 331 -5.00 17.26 2.97
C ILE A 331 -5.63 16.82 1.64
N PRO A 332 -6.30 17.73 0.90
CA PRO A 332 -7.03 17.36 -0.30
C PRO A 332 -6.08 16.99 -1.45
N ARG A 333 -6.48 15.98 -2.23
CA ARG A 333 -5.84 15.68 -3.53
C ARG A 333 -6.30 16.70 -4.56
N VAL A 334 -5.38 17.21 -5.37
CA VAL A 334 -5.71 18.12 -6.48
C VAL A 334 -6.71 17.43 -7.43
N HIS A 335 -7.89 18.02 -7.57
CA HIS A 335 -8.80 17.72 -8.68
C HIS A 335 -8.37 18.56 -9.89
N ARG A 336 -7.48 18.03 -10.73
CA ARG A 336 -7.40 18.52 -12.10
C ARG A 336 -8.42 17.76 -12.91
N ASP A 337 -9.60 18.29 -13.15
CA ASP A 337 -10.40 17.78 -14.27
C ASP A 337 -9.46 17.71 -15.48
N PRO A 338 -9.45 16.60 -16.24
CA PRO A 338 -8.74 16.61 -17.51
C PRO A 338 -9.32 17.78 -18.29
N ALA A 339 -8.49 18.81 -18.49
CA ALA A 339 -8.84 19.89 -19.38
C ALA A 339 -9.28 19.24 -20.70
N VAL A 340 -10.49 19.58 -21.10
CA VAL A 340 -11.07 19.29 -22.41
C VAL A 340 -10.10 19.66 -23.53
#